data_AF-A0A1I3PVS1-F1
#
_entry.id   AF-A0A1I3PVS1-F1
#
_cell.length_a   1.000
_cell.length_b   1.000
_cell.length_c   1.000
_cell.angle_alpha   90.00
_cell.angle_beta   90.00
_cell.angle_gamma   90.00
#
_symmetry.space_group_name_H-M   'P 1'
#
loop_
_entity.id
_entity.type
_entity.pdbx_description
1 polymer ?
#
loop_
_entity_poly.entity_id
_entity_poly.type
_entity_poly.pdbx_seq_one_letter_code
_entity_poly.pdbx_strand_id
1 'polypeptide(L)'
;MKSWIESNAMRLAIALAVGGCLPAFLGYGNAEAAGSLATPAALKSLDYATQCTKINGQQFNGITVTTSLRIAAAGGNPAYCKISATGAANTQLDIEVDLPDNWSNRLLHQGGGGFDGSIPTVEATSAQFPLIKPLARGIAYTASNGGNRTGNPAELLTNTTELQDYAYASTGITVHFAKAVIRAFYGSAPRYTYFNGASNGGREAYLVAQNLPGDYDGIIAGDESMNMGTQVAAMLHTATIAGSPAMPSSAQWTAAYSAAVAQCGNANGVILNPAACTFSPVALQCGASGAPAATCLSPAQVQTVQRLLAPLSTSSGQLLFAGYNWADFGSMFGVGAYGGLGGGFAAIGTGNVEWLFPPTVPGSLQANFNVDASYPIIAAGLQNIGADHHLPAIAQYLMAGKKMISFNGAADPLISPRDHLRNWKTVVQLAGFAGSNARFYLEPGVGHVLGGNGPDQTDYLGAMIAWVEYDIPPGQLLLVKFDTNGKVTSSLPDCPYPFVPHYLGAGDVNAASSYICVPG
;
A
#
# COMPACT_ATOMS: atom_id res chain seq x y z
N MET A 1 10.66 36.41 -77.85
CA MET A 1 10.34 37.85 -77.97
C MET A 1 10.13 38.41 -76.57
N LYS A 2 10.90 39.43 -76.14
CA LYS A 2 10.81 40.19 -74.86
C LYS A 2 10.46 39.38 -73.59
N SER A 3 11.37 38.85 -72.77
CA SER A 3 12.25 39.53 -71.76
C SER A 3 11.50 40.57 -70.89
N TRP A 4 11.57 40.62 -69.54
CA TRP A 4 12.63 40.18 -68.59
C TRP A 4 12.05 40.15 -67.12
N ILE A 5 12.16 39.06 -66.35
CA ILE A 5 12.98 38.85 -65.09
C ILE A 5 12.41 39.52 -63.79
N GLU A 6 11.79 38.82 -62.81
CA GLU A 6 12.33 38.00 -61.64
C GLU A 6 12.67 38.84 -60.36
N SER A 7 12.76 38.36 -59.08
CA SER A 7 12.40 37.11 -58.34
C SER A 7 12.55 37.29 -56.79
N ASN A 8 11.85 36.48 -55.95
CA ASN A 8 12.04 36.03 -54.51
C ASN A 8 12.73 36.95 -53.43
N ALA A 9 12.51 36.88 -52.10
CA ALA A 9 12.03 35.82 -51.19
C ALA A 9 11.53 36.29 -49.78
N MET A 10 10.83 35.38 -49.08
CA MET A 10 10.84 35.09 -47.61
C MET A 10 10.06 35.91 -46.54
N ARG A 11 8.90 35.34 -46.14
CA ARG A 11 8.34 35.08 -44.76
C ARG A 11 8.80 35.97 -43.59
N LEU A 12 7.89 36.52 -42.76
CA LEU A 12 7.07 35.78 -41.78
C LEU A 12 5.85 36.63 -41.33
N ALA A 13 4.74 36.01 -40.92
CA ALA A 13 3.54 36.72 -40.44
C ALA A 13 3.07 36.21 -39.06
N ILE A 14 2.74 37.16 -38.18
CA ILE A 14 2.05 36.97 -36.89
C ILE A 14 0.97 38.08 -36.81
N ALA A 15 -0.22 37.73 -36.31
CA ALA A 15 -1.04 38.51 -35.36
C ALA A 15 -2.57 38.45 -35.64
N LEU A 16 -3.34 38.15 -34.57
CA LEU A 16 -4.61 38.77 -34.15
C LEU A 16 -5.84 38.69 -35.11
N ALA A 17 -7.11 38.62 -34.67
CA ALA A 17 -7.72 38.34 -33.36
C ALA A 17 -9.27 38.23 -33.53
N VAL A 18 -9.98 38.11 -32.38
CA VAL A 18 -11.41 38.44 -32.13
C VAL A 18 -12.47 37.37 -32.45
N GLY A 19 -13.35 37.09 -31.47
CA GLY A 19 -14.72 36.63 -31.74
C GLY A 19 -15.42 35.79 -30.66
N GLY A 20 -16.17 36.43 -29.76
CA GLY A 20 -17.43 35.94 -29.14
C GLY A 20 -17.46 34.62 -28.33
N CYS A 21 -18.05 34.65 -27.12
CA CYS A 21 -18.25 33.45 -26.29
C CYS A 21 -19.64 33.44 -25.60
N LEU A 22 -20.09 32.25 -25.19
CA LEU A 22 -21.36 31.87 -24.54
C LEU A 22 -22.59 31.66 -25.46
N PRO A 23 -23.46 30.67 -25.16
CA PRO A 23 -23.09 29.27 -24.94
C PRO A 23 -24.05 28.29 -25.66
N ALA A 24 -23.51 27.23 -26.26
CA ALA A 24 -24.30 26.11 -26.76
C ALA A 24 -24.20 24.92 -25.79
N PHE A 25 -25.31 24.52 -25.18
CA PHE A 25 -25.43 23.24 -24.48
C PHE A 25 -25.27 22.10 -25.50
N LEU A 26 -24.22 21.29 -25.34
CA LEU A 26 -24.14 19.97 -25.93
C LEU A 26 -23.81 18.98 -24.81
N GLY A 27 -24.62 17.93 -24.71
CA GLY A 27 -24.55 16.99 -23.60
C GLY A 27 -23.24 16.20 -23.60
N TYR A 28 -22.70 15.97 -22.42
CA TYR A 28 -21.67 14.95 -22.21
C TYR A 28 -22.29 13.57 -22.44
N GLY A 29 -22.15 13.07 -23.67
CA GLY A 29 -22.40 11.67 -23.98
C GLY A 29 -21.37 10.79 -23.26
N ASN A 30 -21.83 9.66 -22.73
CA ASN A 30 -21.00 8.70 -22.00
C ASN A 30 -19.78 8.29 -22.84
N ALA A 31 -18.58 8.59 -22.32
CA ALA A 31 -17.34 8.09 -22.89
C ALA A 31 -16.99 6.75 -22.24
N GLU A 32 -17.54 5.66 -22.79
CA GLU A 32 -16.93 4.33 -22.67
C GLU A 32 -15.57 4.36 -23.41
N ALA A 33 -14.55 4.92 -22.75
CA ALA A 33 -13.17 4.93 -23.21
C ALA A 33 -12.36 3.77 -22.62
N ALA A 34 -13.01 2.62 -22.42
CA ALA A 34 -12.32 1.33 -22.42
C ALA A 34 -11.85 1.06 -23.86
N GLY A 35 -10.75 1.70 -24.24
CA GLY A 35 -10.09 1.43 -25.52
C GLY A 35 -9.84 -0.07 -25.61
N SER A 36 -10.33 -0.69 -26.70
CA SER A 36 -10.20 -2.12 -26.96
C SER A 36 -8.72 -2.50 -27.08
N LEU A 37 -8.08 -2.75 -25.94
CA LEU A 37 -6.89 -3.58 -25.87
C LEU A 37 -7.29 -4.93 -26.46
N ALA A 38 -6.74 -5.25 -27.62
CA ALA A 38 -6.96 -6.54 -28.26
C ALA A 38 -6.71 -7.63 -27.20
N THR A 39 -7.69 -8.53 -27.01
CA THR A 39 -7.59 -9.63 -26.04
C THR A 39 -6.21 -10.28 -26.17
N PRO A 40 -5.37 -10.25 -25.12
CA PRO A 40 -4.01 -10.74 -25.22
C PRO A 40 -4.00 -12.15 -25.78
N ALA A 41 -3.16 -12.39 -26.80
CA ALA A 41 -3.03 -13.71 -27.38
C ALA A 41 -2.75 -14.72 -26.26
N ALA A 42 -3.54 -15.81 -26.20
CA ALA A 42 -3.48 -16.76 -25.11
C ALA A 42 -2.03 -17.25 -24.92
N LEU A 43 -1.50 -17.09 -23.71
CA LEU A 43 -0.11 -17.42 -23.40
C LEU A 43 0.12 -18.90 -23.66
N LYS A 44 1.15 -19.21 -24.45
CA LYS A 44 1.49 -20.58 -24.82
C LYS A 44 1.96 -21.35 -23.58
N SER A 45 1.17 -22.32 -23.15
CA SER A 45 1.56 -23.29 -22.11
C SER A 45 2.62 -24.26 -22.66
N LEU A 46 3.64 -24.54 -21.86
CA LEU A 46 4.66 -25.57 -22.11
C LEU A 46 4.77 -26.46 -20.87
N ASP A 47 4.99 -27.77 -21.05
CA ASP A 47 5.17 -28.65 -19.89
C ASP A 47 6.60 -28.54 -19.33
N TYR A 48 6.71 -28.07 -18.10
CA TYR A 48 7.96 -27.96 -17.35
C TYR A 48 8.10 -29.00 -16.22
N ALA A 49 7.32 -30.09 -16.22
CA ALA A 49 7.40 -31.12 -15.17
C ALA A 49 8.83 -31.66 -14.96
N THR A 50 9.57 -31.89 -16.06
CA THR A 50 10.97 -32.36 -15.99
C THR A 50 11.92 -31.32 -15.41
N GLN A 51 11.74 -30.05 -15.77
CA GLN A 51 12.53 -28.92 -15.27
C GLN A 51 12.27 -28.70 -13.78
N CYS A 52 11.01 -28.84 -13.36
CA CYS A 52 10.61 -28.78 -11.97
C CYS A 52 11.32 -29.84 -11.12
N THR A 53 11.35 -31.11 -11.54
CA THR A 53 12.11 -32.14 -10.81
C THR A 53 13.62 -31.87 -10.81
N LYS A 54 14.17 -31.35 -11.92
CA LYS A 54 15.62 -31.13 -12.06
C LYS A 54 16.18 -30.00 -11.20
N ILE A 55 15.36 -29.01 -10.80
CA ILE A 55 15.82 -27.84 -10.06
C ILE A 55 16.04 -28.13 -8.57
N ASN A 56 15.50 -29.24 -8.05
CA ASN A 56 15.67 -29.67 -6.66
C ASN A 56 17.15 -29.85 -6.29
N GLY A 57 17.59 -29.25 -5.17
CA GLY A 57 18.97 -29.31 -4.70
C GLY A 57 19.98 -28.50 -5.52
N GLN A 58 19.56 -27.78 -6.56
CA GLN A 58 20.45 -26.83 -7.26
C GLN A 58 20.70 -25.59 -6.40
N GLN A 59 21.83 -24.92 -6.66
CA GLN A 59 22.21 -23.69 -5.97
C GLN A 59 22.19 -22.48 -6.89
N PHE A 60 21.60 -21.39 -6.41
CA PHE A 60 21.53 -20.09 -7.08
C PHE A 60 21.96 -19.01 -6.10
N ASN A 61 22.98 -18.22 -6.43
CA ASN A 61 23.55 -17.19 -5.55
C ASN A 61 23.93 -17.71 -4.13
N GLY A 62 24.37 -18.97 -4.03
CA GLY A 62 24.70 -19.62 -2.75
C GLY A 62 23.49 -20.16 -1.96
N ILE A 63 22.27 -19.97 -2.45
CA ILE A 63 21.03 -20.47 -1.85
C ILE A 63 20.65 -21.80 -2.51
N THR A 64 20.35 -22.82 -1.70
CA THR A 64 19.95 -24.14 -2.18
C THR A 64 18.43 -24.23 -2.32
N VAL A 65 17.94 -24.75 -3.45
CA VAL A 65 16.54 -25.18 -3.59
C VAL A 65 16.33 -26.40 -2.69
N THR A 66 15.60 -26.22 -1.59
CA THR A 66 15.35 -27.29 -0.60
C THR A 66 14.23 -28.23 -1.05
N THR A 67 13.22 -27.70 -1.74
CA THR A 67 12.11 -28.47 -2.31
C THR A 67 11.65 -27.87 -3.63
N SER A 68 11.25 -28.72 -4.58
CA SER A 68 10.49 -28.35 -5.77
C SER A 68 9.30 -29.29 -5.96
N LEU A 69 8.09 -28.75 -6.10
CA LEU A 69 6.85 -29.50 -6.22
C LEU A 69 6.07 -29.10 -7.47
N ARG A 70 5.69 -30.09 -8.28
CA ARG A 70 4.84 -29.89 -9.46
C ARG A 70 3.38 -29.81 -9.05
N ILE A 71 2.75 -28.65 -9.26
CA ILE A 71 1.32 -28.44 -9.01
C ILE A 71 0.56 -28.55 -10.33
N ALA A 72 -0.53 -29.32 -10.33
CA ALA A 72 -1.41 -29.49 -11.48
C ALA A 72 -2.31 -28.27 -11.71
N ALA A 73 -2.76 -28.07 -12.95
CA ALA A 73 -3.69 -27.00 -13.30
C ALA A 73 -5.03 -27.16 -12.57
N ALA A 74 -5.49 -26.11 -11.89
CA ALA A 74 -6.73 -26.11 -11.11
C ALA A 74 -7.26 -24.67 -10.92
N GLY A 75 -8.58 -24.52 -10.74
CA GLY A 75 -9.17 -23.23 -10.35
C GLY A 75 -8.97 -22.06 -11.32
N GLY A 76 -8.67 -22.33 -12.60
CA GLY A 76 -8.31 -21.32 -13.59
C GLY A 76 -6.82 -20.95 -13.64
N ASN A 77 -5.99 -21.51 -12.74
CA ASN A 77 -4.55 -21.40 -12.82
C ASN A 77 -3.95 -22.47 -13.75
N PRO A 78 -2.84 -22.16 -14.45
CA PRO A 78 -2.04 -23.16 -15.16
C PRO A 78 -1.43 -24.16 -14.18
N ALA A 79 -0.85 -25.25 -14.69
CA ALA A 79 0.10 -26.03 -13.90
C ALA A 79 1.37 -25.18 -13.67
N TYR A 80 2.04 -25.39 -12.53
CA TYR A 80 3.24 -24.62 -12.16
C TYR A 80 4.23 -25.47 -11.37
N CYS A 81 5.45 -24.97 -11.20
CA CYS A 81 6.42 -25.51 -10.26
C CYS A 81 6.52 -24.59 -9.04
N LYS A 82 6.20 -25.12 -7.86
CA LYS A 82 6.36 -24.43 -6.57
C LYS A 82 7.73 -24.79 -6.01
N ILE A 83 8.57 -23.79 -5.79
CA ILE A 83 9.97 -23.95 -5.36
C ILE A 83 10.12 -23.30 -4.00
N SER A 84 10.79 -23.99 -3.08
CA SER A 84 11.14 -23.48 -1.76
C SER A 84 12.65 -23.48 -1.58
N ALA A 85 13.16 -22.44 -0.94
CA ALA A 85 14.51 -22.39 -0.38
C ALA A 85 14.43 -22.01 1.10
N THR A 86 14.77 -22.97 1.96
CA THR A 86 14.65 -22.86 3.42
C THR A 86 16.02 -22.54 4.02
N GLY A 87 16.11 -21.52 4.87
CA GLY A 87 17.38 -21.06 5.43
C GLY A 87 18.31 -20.45 4.38
N ALA A 88 17.74 -19.65 3.47
CA ALA A 88 18.48 -18.93 2.44
C ALA A 88 19.61 -18.09 3.05
N ALA A 89 20.75 -18.02 2.36
CA ALA A 89 21.98 -17.38 2.84
C ALA A 89 22.50 -17.85 4.22
N ASN A 90 22.02 -19.00 4.72
CA ASN A 90 22.25 -19.52 6.08
C ASN A 90 21.60 -18.67 7.20
N THR A 91 20.49 -17.98 6.91
CA THR A 91 19.71 -17.19 7.88
C THR A 91 18.39 -17.89 8.23
N GLN A 92 17.42 -17.20 8.85
CA GLN A 92 16.04 -17.72 8.98
C GLN A 92 15.17 -17.42 7.74
N LEU A 93 15.74 -16.77 6.72
CA LEU A 93 15.03 -16.39 5.50
C LEU A 93 14.55 -17.64 4.74
N ASP A 94 13.25 -17.74 4.53
CA ASP A 94 12.60 -18.76 3.74
C ASP A 94 11.93 -18.10 2.53
N ILE A 95 12.20 -18.63 1.34
CA ILE A 95 11.78 -18.05 0.06
C ILE A 95 10.92 -19.04 -0.72
N GLU A 96 9.84 -18.53 -1.30
CA GLU A 96 8.98 -19.22 -2.27
C GLU A 96 9.15 -18.62 -3.67
N VAL A 97 9.13 -19.48 -4.69
CA VAL A 97 9.09 -19.07 -6.10
C VAL A 97 8.11 -20.01 -6.85
N ASP A 98 7.07 -19.45 -7.48
CA ASP A 98 6.10 -20.22 -8.28
C ASP A 98 6.23 -19.91 -9.77
N LEU A 99 6.42 -20.96 -10.58
CA LEU A 99 6.79 -20.88 -11.99
C LEU A 99 5.68 -21.50 -12.88
N PRO A 100 4.78 -20.69 -13.49
CA PRO A 100 3.67 -21.18 -14.31
C PRO A 100 4.10 -21.67 -15.71
N ASP A 101 3.39 -22.67 -16.22
CA ASP A 101 3.65 -23.26 -17.55
C ASP A 101 3.43 -22.31 -18.73
N ASN A 102 2.59 -21.28 -18.55
CA ASN A 102 2.25 -20.27 -19.56
C ASN A 102 2.98 -18.95 -19.30
N TRP A 103 4.23 -19.00 -18.82
CA TRP A 103 4.95 -17.84 -18.33
C TRP A 103 5.01 -16.67 -19.34
N SER A 104 4.61 -15.49 -18.85
CA SER A 104 4.47 -14.25 -19.60
C SER A 104 5.77 -13.43 -19.71
N ASN A 105 6.91 -13.98 -19.25
CA ASN A 105 8.17 -13.28 -19.05
C ASN A 105 8.13 -12.22 -17.92
N ARG A 106 7.14 -12.29 -17.02
CA ARG A 106 6.97 -11.38 -15.87
C ARG A 106 7.30 -12.06 -14.55
N LEU A 107 7.84 -11.31 -13.61
CA LEU A 107 7.99 -11.67 -12.21
C LEU A 107 7.19 -10.69 -11.34
N LEU A 108 6.41 -11.20 -10.39
CA LEU A 108 5.83 -10.44 -9.29
C LEU A 108 6.50 -10.87 -7.98
N HIS A 109 7.08 -9.91 -7.27
CA HIS A 109 7.51 -10.08 -5.89
C HIS A 109 6.40 -9.55 -4.97
N GLN A 110 5.90 -10.40 -4.08
CA GLN A 110 4.95 -10.02 -3.04
C GLN A 110 5.70 -9.73 -1.73
N GLY A 111 5.44 -8.56 -1.14
CA GLY A 111 5.95 -8.18 0.17
C GLY A 111 5.14 -8.71 1.36
N GLY A 112 5.74 -8.63 2.54
CA GLY A 112 5.28 -9.23 3.80
C GLY A 112 4.23 -8.45 4.60
N GLY A 113 4.18 -8.70 5.91
CA GLY A 113 3.18 -8.20 6.86
C GLY A 113 3.67 -8.22 8.31
N GLY A 114 3.50 -7.11 9.04
CA GLY A 114 3.92 -6.99 10.45
C GLY A 114 5.45 -7.01 10.64
N PHE A 115 5.94 -7.92 11.49
CA PHE A 115 7.37 -8.16 11.72
C PHE A 115 7.93 -9.33 10.89
N ASP A 116 7.12 -9.80 9.92
CA ASP A 116 7.24 -11.03 9.15
C ASP A 116 7.49 -12.31 9.97
N GLY A 117 7.29 -13.47 9.37
CA GLY A 117 7.12 -14.73 10.11
C GLY A 117 6.53 -15.85 9.26
N SER A 118 5.85 -15.49 8.17
CA SER A 118 5.26 -16.40 7.21
C SER A 118 5.48 -15.87 5.80
N ILE A 119 5.58 -16.79 4.84
CA ILE A 119 5.62 -16.43 3.42
C ILE A 119 4.19 -16.14 2.95
N PRO A 120 3.89 -14.97 2.37
CA PRO A 120 2.65 -14.75 1.62
C PRO A 120 2.67 -15.65 0.38
N THR A 121 2.05 -16.84 0.45
CA THR A 121 2.07 -17.78 -0.69
C THR A 121 1.20 -17.28 -1.83
N VAL A 122 1.48 -17.72 -3.07
CA VAL A 122 0.70 -17.27 -4.24
C VAL A 122 -0.80 -17.63 -4.13
N GLU A 123 -1.12 -18.71 -3.44
CA GLU A 123 -2.49 -19.16 -3.17
C GLU A 123 -3.17 -18.26 -2.13
N ALA A 124 -2.49 -17.93 -1.03
CA ALA A 124 -3.00 -17.03 0.00
C ALA A 124 -3.26 -15.62 -0.56
N THR A 125 -2.28 -15.05 -1.26
CA THR A 125 -2.40 -13.74 -1.93
C THR A 125 -3.53 -13.75 -2.97
N SER A 126 -3.70 -14.82 -3.75
CA SER A 126 -4.79 -14.92 -4.73
C SER A 126 -6.18 -15.12 -4.13
N ALA A 127 -6.26 -15.68 -2.91
CA ALA A 127 -7.52 -15.83 -2.17
C ALA A 127 -7.94 -14.53 -1.48
N GLN A 128 -6.98 -13.80 -0.90
CA GLN A 128 -7.21 -12.51 -0.23
C GLN A 128 -7.44 -11.37 -1.22
N PHE A 129 -6.76 -11.38 -2.37
CA PHE A 129 -6.85 -10.36 -3.41
C PHE A 129 -7.24 -10.98 -4.76
N PRO A 130 -8.54 -11.32 -4.96
CA PRO A 130 -9.03 -12.07 -6.11
C PRO A 130 -8.86 -11.37 -7.48
N LEU A 131 -8.43 -10.11 -7.50
CA LEU A 131 -8.05 -9.38 -8.72
C LEU A 131 -6.59 -9.60 -9.12
N ILE A 132 -5.65 -9.84 -8.19
CA ILE A 132 -4.21 -9.93 -8.50
C ILE A 132 -3.90 -11.19 -9.31
N LYS A 133 -4.21 -12.38 -8.78
CA LYS A 133 -4.09 -13.71 -9.43
C LYS A 133 -2.88 -13.89 -10.38
N PRO A 134 -1.63 -13.90 -9.86
CA PRO A 134 -0.41 -13.88 -10.68
C PRO A 134 -0.32 -15.06 -11.66
N LEU A 135 -0.58 -16.29 -11.20
CA LEU A 135 -0.46 -17.50 -12.05
C LEU A 135 -1.48 -17.53 -13.19
N ALA A 136 -2.72 -17.08 -12.97
CA ALA A 136 -3.73 -16.97 -14.02
C ALA A 136 -3.31 -15.97 -15.11
N ARG A 137 -2.56 -14.91 -14.75
CA ARG A 137 -1.93 -13.96 -15.69
C ARG A 137 -0.61 -14.48 -16.30
N GLY A 138 -0.19 -15.70 -15.98
CA GLY A 138 1.08 -16.30 -16.37
C GLY A 138 2.29 -15.58 -15.78
N ILE A 139 2.15 -14.92 -14.63
CA ILE A 139 3.22 -14.18 -13.96
C ILE A 139 3.92 -15.14 -12.98
N ALA A 140 5.24 -15.25 -13.06
CA ALA A 140 6.00 -15.98 -12.05
C ALA A 140 5.96 -15.20 -10.73
N TYR A 141 5.82 -15.90 -9.62
CA TYR A 141 5.64 -15.30 -8.30
C TYR A 141 6.86 -15.55 -7.41
N THR A 142 7.15 -14.63 -6.51
CA THR A 142 8.07 -14.88 -5.40
C THR A 142 7.67 -14.08 -4.16
N ALA A 143 7.96 -14.64 -2.98
CA ALA A 143 7.77 -14.01 -1.69
C ALA A 143 8.73 -14.63 -0.67
N SER A 144 8.88 -14.01 0.50
CA SER A 144 9.65 -14.56 1.61
C SER A 144 8.98 -14.32 2.96
N ASN A 145 9.53 -14.90 4.02
CA ASN A 145 9.15 -14.63 5.41
C ASN A 145 9.88 -13.41 6.02
N GLY A 146 10.50 -12.55 5.22
CA GLY A 146 11.21 -11.35 5.69
C GLY A 146 12.45 -11.61 6.55
N GLY A 147 12.90 -12.87 6.71
CA GLY A 147 14.01 -13.23 7.60
C GLY A 147 13.62 -13.46 9.06
N ASN A 148 12.33 -13.45 9.38
CA ASN A 148 11.77 -13.83 10.67
C ASN A 148 10.87 -15.06 10.49
N ARG A 149 10.90 -16.02 11.42
CA ARG A 149 10.08 -17.26 11.35
C ARG A 149 8.91 -17.29 12.31
N THR A 150 8.77 -16.31 13.20
CA THR A 150 7.82 -16.36 14.32
C THR A 150 6.85 -15.18 14.36
N GLY A 151 7.12 -14.06 13.67
CA GLY A 151 6.37 -12.83 13.88
C GLY A 151 6.78 -12.06 15.14
N ASN A 152 7.76 -12.56 15.90
CA ASN A 152 8.13 -12.00 17.19
C ASN A 152 9.24 -10.94 17.02
N PRO A 153 9.00 -9.66 17.32
CA PRO A 153 10.03 -8.64 17.21
C PRO A 153 11.18 -8.85 18.21
N ALA A 154 10.98 -9.61 19.30
CA ALA A 154 12.03 -9.88 20.29
C ALA A 154 13.22 -10.67 19.71
N GLU A 155 13.00 -11.52 18.71
CA GLU A 155 14.07 -12.33 18.09
C GLU A 155 15.02 -11.44 17.29
N LEU A 156 14.47 -10.44 16.57
CA LEU A 156 15.21 -9.42 15.82
C LEU A 156 16.14 -8.57 16.71
N LEU A 157 15.88 -8.44 18.02
CA LEU A 157 16.79 -7.75 18.95
C LEU A 157 18.04 -8.58 19.29
N THR A 158 18.00 -9.89 19.04
CA THR A 158 19.05 -10.84 19.47
C THR A 158 19.89 -11.40 18.32
N ASN A 159 19.44 -11.26 17.07
CA ASN A 159 20.17 -11.68 15.88
C ASN A 159 20.28 -10.56 14.85
N THR A 160 21.48 -9.98 14.70
CA THR A 160 21.77 -8.90 13.75
C THR A 160 21.49 -9.29 12.29
N THR A 161 21.62 -10.57 11.92
CA THR A 161 21.34 -11.02 10.55
C THR A 161 19.85 -11.05 10.26
N GLU A 162 19.03 -11.56 11.19
CA GLU A 162 17.56 -11.55 11.08
C GLU A 162 17.04 -10.11 11.09
N LEU A 163 17.61 -9.24 11.94
CA LEU A 163 17.34 -7.81 11.95
C LEU A 163 17.65 -7.15 10.60
N GLN A 164 18.77 -7.50 9.96
CA GLN A 164 19.16 -6.95 8.66
C GLN A 164 18.28 -7.47 7.51
N ASP A 165 17.92 -8.76 7.55
CA ASP A 165 16.98 -9.37 6.60
C ASP A 165 15.61 -8.68 6.69
N TYR A 166 15.08 -8.47 7.89
CA TYR A 166 13.82 -7.76 8.12
C TYR A 166 13.91 -6.28 7.74
N ALA A 167 14.99 -5.60 8.12
CA ALA A 167 15.17 -4.18 7.86
C ALA A 167 15.17 -3.90 6.35
N TYR A 168 15.91 -4.67 5.54
CA TYR A 168 15.93 -4.49 4.08
C TYR A 168 16.41 -5.69 3.25
N ALA A 169 17.30 -6.54 3.76
CA ALA A 169 18.11 -7.43 2.92
C ALA A 169 17.32 -8.59 2.28
N SER A 170 16.29 -9.11 2.98
CA SER A 170 15.43 -10.20 2.52
C SER A 170 14.85 -9.93 1.12
N THR A 171 14.43 -8.70 0.85
CA THR A 171 13.82 -8.30 -0.43
C THR A 171 14.77 -8.44 -1.63
N GLY A 172 16.04 -8.10 -1.45
CA GLY A 172 17.08 -8.23 -2.48
C GLY A 172 17.46 -9.69 -2.70
N ILE A 173 17.69 -10.42 -1.61
CA ILE A 173 18.03 -11.85 -1.64
C ILE A 173 16.93 -12.64 -2.39
N THR A 174 15.67 -12.37 -2.07
CA THR A 174 14.48 -13.00 -2.68
C THR A 174 14.39 -12.74 -4.18
N VAL A 175 14.44 -11.48 -4.63
CA VAL A 175 14.29 -11.17 -6.05
C VAL A 175 15.48 -11.65 -6.90
N HIS A 176 16.70 -11.61 -6.37
CA HIS A 176 17.89 -12.11 -7.08
C HIS A 176 17.90 -13.64 -7.17
N PHE A 177 17.46 -14.34 -6.12
CA PHE A 177 17.24 -15.80 -6.14
C PHE A 177 16.18 -16.17 -7.18
N ALA A 178 15.00 -15.53 -7.13
CA ALA A 178 13.92 -15.78 -8.07
C ALA A 178 14.35 -15.54 -9.54
N LYS A 179 15.03 -14.42 -9.83
CA LYS A 179 15.56 -14.14 -11.18
C LYS A 179 16.54 -15.20 -11.67
N ALA A 180 17.41 -15.73 -10.81
CA ALA A 180 18.36 -16.78 -11.15
C ALA A 180 17.65 -18.13 -11.42
N VAL A 181 16.71 -18.51 -10.54
CA VAL A 181 15.85 -19.69 -10.68
C VAL A 181 15.04 -19.66 -11.97
N ILE A 182 14.36 -18.54 -12.26
CA ILE A 182 13.59 -18.31 -13.50
C ILE A 182 14.48 -18.47 -14.73
N ARG A 183 15.68 -17.87 -14.72
CA ARG A 183 16.63 -17.98 -15.84
C ARG A 183 17.07 -19.42 -16.10
N ALA A 184 17.28 -20.21 -15.06
CA ALA A 184 17.63 -21.62 -15.20
C ALA A 184 16.45 -22.49 -15.67
N PHE A 185 15.23 -22.17 -15.23
CA PHE A 185 14.02 -22.94 -15.52
C PHE A 185 13.47 -22.69 -16.93
N TYR A 186 13.38 -21.43 -17.36
CA TYR A 186 12.83 -21.03 -18.66
C TYR A 186 13.90 -20.76 -19.73
N GLY A 187 15.17 -20.62 -19.35
CA GLY A 187 16.27 -20.25 -20.26
C GLY A 187 16.45 -18.74 -20.48
N SER A 188 15.59 -17.90 -19.90
CA SER A 188 15.66 -16.44 -19.97
C SER A 188 15.27 -15.79 -18.64
N ALA A 189 15.84 -14.62 -18.34
CA ALA A 189 15.46 -13.82 -17.19
C ALA A 189 14.08 -13.14 -17.41
N PRO A 190 13.37 -12.70 -16.36
CA PRO A 190 12.18 -11.87 -16.52
C PRO A 190 12.47 -10.64 -17.38
N ARG A 191 11.54 -10.32 -18.28
CA ARG A 191 11.56 -9.07 -19.06
C ARG A 191 11.04 -7.89 -18.23
N TYR A 192 10.09 -8.16 -17.33
CA TYR A 192 9.52 -7.17 -16.41
C TYR A 192 9.45 -7.74 -15.00
N THR A 193 9.85 -6.94 -14.01
CA THR A 193 9.77 -7.29 -12.59
C THR A 193 8.92 -6.27 -11.85
N TYR A 194 7.89 -6.74 -11.14
CA TYR A 194 6.96 -5.94 -10.37
C TYR A 194 7.11 -6.23 -8.88
N PHE A 195 6.90 -5.22 -8.03
CA PHE A 195 6.70 -5.42 -6.59
C PHE A 195 5.25 -5.08 -6.22
N ASN A 196 4.65 -5.85 -5.32
CA ASN A 196 3.35 -5.56 -4.73
C ASN A 196 3.39 -5.81 -3.22
N GLY A 197 2.95 -4.84 -2.42
CA GLY A 197 2.82 -5.01 -0.98
C GLY A 197 2.01 -3.89 -0.33
N ALA A 198 1.43 -4.19 0.81
CA ALA A 198 0.75 -3.22 1.67
C ALA A 198 1.18 -3.42 3.13
N SER A 199 0.99 -2.43 4.00
CA SER A 199 1.48 -2.49 5.40
C SER A 199 3.02 -2.65 5.44
N ASN A 200 3.57 -3.65 6.13
CA ASN A 200 5.01 -3.97 6.05
C ASN A 200 5.46 -4.29 4.61
N GLY A 201 4.63 -4.94 3.78
CA GLY A 201 4.90 -5.08 2.36
C GLY A 201 4.91 -3.74 1.61
N GLY A 202 4.19 -2.72 2.10
CA GLY A 202 4.27 -1.34 1.59
C GLY A 202 5.61 -0.68 1.94
N ARG A 203 6.12 -0.93 3.15
CA ARG A 203 7.46 -0.51 3.58
C ARG A 203 8.52 -1.16 2.68
N GLU A 204 8.44 -2.47 2.48
CA GLU A 204 9.31 -3.19 1.55
C GLU A 204 9.24 -2.64 0.13
N ALA A 205 8.03 -2.32 -0.38
CA ALA A 205 7.83 -1.73 -1.70
C ALA A 205 8.60 -0.40 -1.85
N TYR A 206 8.55 0.47 -0.84
CA TYR A 206 9.33 1.70 -0.83
C TYR A 206 10.84 1.47 -0.61
N LEU A 207 11.22 0.49 0.21
CA LEU A 207 12.63 0.12 0.40
C LEU A 207 13.27 -0.43 -0.87
N VAL A 208 12.57 -1.25 -1.67
CA VAL A 208 13.11 -1.70 -2.95
C VAL A 208 13.17 -0.56 -3.98
N ALA A 209 12.31 0.45 -3.89
CA ALA A 209 12.41 1.66 -4.72
C ALA A 209 13.71 2.44 -4.45
N GLN A 210 14.10 2.63 -3.18
CA GLN A 210 15.34 3.35 -2.82
C GLN A 210 16.62 2.48 -2.95
N ASN A 211 16.55 1.20 -2.56
CA ASN A 211 17.75 0.36 -2.41
C ASN A 211 18.03 -0.50 -3.66
N LEU A 212 16.98 -0.86 -4.42
CA LEU A 212 17.05 -1.75 -5.58
C LEU A 212 16.37 -1.14 -6.84
N PRO A 213 16.58 0.14 -7.18
CA PRO A 213 15.83 0.83 -8.26
C PRO A 213 16.01 0.20 -9.65
N GLY A 214 17.11 -0.53 -9.88
CA GLY A 214 17.38 -1.26 -11.11
C GLY A 214 16.64 -2.59 -11.23
N ASP A 215 16.16 -3.17 -10.12
CA ASP A 215 15.57 -4.51 -10.11
C ASP A 215 14.08 -4.56 -10.40
N TYR A 216 13.36 -3.43 -10.31
CA TYR A 216 11.90 -3.37 -10.46
C TYR A 216 11.50 -2.32 -11.49
N ASP A 217 10.54 -2.66 -12.36
CA ASP A 217 10.03 -1.80 -13.42
C ASP A 217 8.77 -1.04 -13.00
N GLY A 218 7.97 -1.65 -12.12
CA GLY A 218 6.83 -1.04 -11.47
C GLY A 218 6.65 -1.50 -10.02
N ILE A 219 6.31 -0.58 -9.13
CA ILE A 219 6.10 -0.85 -7.69
C ILE A 219 4.69 -0.42 -7.26
N ILE A 220 3.98 -1.33 -6.59
CA ILE A 220 2.69 -1.10 -5.96
C ILE A 220 2.89 -1.11 -4.44
N ALA A 221 2.60 0.00 -3.76
CA ALA A 221 2.87 0.23 -2.34
C ALA A 221 1.62 0.75 -1.60
N GLY A 222 1.03 -0.10 -0.74
CA GLY A 222 -0.19 0.20 0.02
C GLY A 222 0.06 0.47 1.51
N ASP A 223 -0.84 1.25 2.12
CA ASP A 223 -1.06 1.31 3.58
C ASP A 223 0.22 1.43 4.44
N GLU A 224 1.14 2.31 4.03
CA GLU A 224 2.39 2.58 4.73
C GLU A 224 2.67 4.08 4.79
N SER A 225 3.03 4.60 5.95
CA SER A 225 3.21 6.03 6.25
C SER A 225 4.29 6.77 5.45
N MET A 226 5.28 6.07 4.89
CA MET A 226 6.59 6.52 4.41
C MET A 226 7.47 7.19 5.47
N ASN A 227 7.19 7.00 6.76
CA ASN A 227 7.99 7.48 7.88
C ASN A 227 7.68 6.68 9.16
N MET A 228 8.41 5.58 9.37
CA MET A 228 8.20 4.68 10.50
C MET A 228 8.38 5.40 11.84
N GLY A 229 9.41 6.24 11.99
CA GLY A 229 9.69 6.95 13.24
C GLY A 229 8.49 7.77 13.73
N THR A 230 7.83 8.51 12.84
CA THR A 230 6.67 9.35 13.21
C THR A 230 5.39 8.52 13.42
N GLN A 231 5.19 7.46 12.63
CA GLN A 231 4.07 6.53 12.77
C GLN A 231 4.15 5.74 14.09
N VAL A 232 5.35 5.30 14.49
CA VAL A 232 5.62 4.65 15.77
C VAL A 232 5.41 5.62 16.94
N ALA A 233 5.85 6.88 16.80
CA ALA A 233 5.59 7.91 17.80
C ALA A 233 4.09 8.18 18.01
N ALA A 234 3.29 8.18 16.93
CA ALA A 234 1.84 8.34 17.01
C ALA A 234 1.14 7.13 17.66
N MET A 235 1.56 5.91 17.31
CA MET A 235 1.07 4.68 17.96
C MET A 235 1.39 4.69 19.45
N LEU A 236 2.65 4.93 19.83
CA LEU A 236 3.08 4.93 21.23
C LEU A 236 2.42 6.06 22.04
N HIS A 237 2.29 7.26 21.49
CA HIS A 237 1.60 8.37 22.17
C HIS A 237 0.18 7.98 22.61
N THR A 238 -0.54 7.25 21.76
CA THR A 238 -1.88 6.72 22.07
C THR A 238 -1.82 5.48 22.98
N ALA A 239 -0.84 4.60 22.78
CA ALA A 239 -0.66 3.39 23.57
C ALA A 239 -0.38 3.68 25.04
N THR A 240 0.28 4.80 25.39
CA THR A 240 0.56 5.21 26.80
C THR A 240 -0.64 5.09 27.75
N ILE A 241 -1.85 5.35 27.26
CA ILE A 241 -3.10 5.35 28.04
C ILE A 241 -3.93 4.06 27.89
N ALA A 242 -3.38 3.01 27.26
CA ALA A 242 -4.04 1.71 27.14
C ALA A 242 -4.38 1.12 28.52
N GLY A 243 -5.58 0.56 28.65
CA GLY A 243 -6.11 0.05 29.92
C GLY A 243 -6.59 1.12 30.91
N SER A 244 -6.40 2.42 30.62
CA SER A 244 -6.95 3.50 31.46
C SER A 244 -8.41 3.84 31.11
N PRO A 245 -9.19 4.44 32.02
CA PRO A 245 -10.55 4.93 31.74
C PRO A 245 -10.62 6.04 30.66
N ALA A 246 -9.49 6.60 30.23
CA ALA A 246 -9.43 7.60 29.16
C ALA A 246 -9.39 6.97 27.76
N MET A 247 -9.18 5.66 27.65
CA MET A 247 -9.28 4.93 26.38
C MET A 247 -10.76 4.59 26.10
N PRO A 248 -11.31 4.88 24.91
CA PRO A 248 -12.61 4.35 24.50
C PRO A 248 -12.54 2.83 24.32
N SER A 249 -13.59 2.12 24.71
CA SER A 249 -13.75 0.69 24.40
C SER A 249 -13.99 0.48 22.89
N SER A 250 -13.78 -0.73 22.37
CA SER A 250 -14.05 -1.04 20.95
C SER A 250 -15.48 -0.64 20.53
N ALA A 251 -16.49 -0.90 21.36
CA ALA A 251 -17.87 -0.50 21.07
C ALA A 251 -18.06 1.03 21.02
N GLN A 252 -17.30 1.80 21.81
CA GLN A 252 -17.32 3.26 21.74
C GLN A 252 -16.59 3.78 20.48
N TRP A 253 -15.51 3.14 20.04
CA TRP A 253 -14.84 3.47 18.78
C TRP A 253 -15.72 3.16 17.56
N THR A 254 -16.32 1.97 17.50
CA THR A 254 -17.28 1.61 16.43
C THR A 254 -18.46 2.57 16.40
N ALA A 255 -18.99 2.97 17.56
CA ALA A 255 -20.07 3.96 17.64
C ALA A 255 -19.61 5.36 17.19
N ALA A 256 -18.37 5.75 17.51
CA ALA A 256 -17.81 7.04 17.09
C ALA A 256 -17.58 7.11 15.58
N TYR A 257 -17.04 6.04 14.97
CA TYR A 257 -16.92 5.93 13.52
C TYR A 257 -18.31 5.91 12.85
N SER A 258 -19.26 5.17 13.42
CA SER A 258 -20.65 5.13 12.91
C SER A 258 -21.32 6.52 12.91
N ALA A 259 -21.03 7.35 13.93
CA ALA A 259 -21.52 8.73 13.98
C ALA A 259 -20.82 9.66 12.96
N ALA A 260 -19.51 9.48 12.75
CA ALA A 260 -18.77 10.18 11.70
C ALA A 260 -19.33 9.84 10.31
N VAL A 261 -19.60 8.55 10.07
CA VAL A 261 -20.25 8.04 8.86
C VAL A 261 -21.67 8.61 8.71
N ALA A 262 -22.46 8.72 9.79
CA ALA A 262 -23.80 9.28 9.71
C ALA A 262 -23.82 10.78 9.35
N GLN A 263 -22.77 11.55 9.66
CA GLN A 263 -22.65 12.97 9.29
C GLN A 263 -21.96 13.18 7.93
N CYS A 264 -20.92 12.41 7.62
CA CYS A 264 -20.01 12.65 6.49
C CYS A 264 -20.13 11.62 5.36
N GLY A 265 -20.83 10.51 5.59
CA GLY A 265 -20.95 9.41 4.66
C GLY A 265 -22.03 9.63 3.59
N ASN A 266 -21.91 8.90 2.49
CA ASN A 266 -22.99 8.73 1.53
C ASN A 266 -24.09 7.80 2.10
N ALA A 267 -25.16 7.57 1.33
CA ALA A 267 -26.26 6.68 1.73
C ALA A 267 -25.86 5.21 1.97
N ASN A 268 -24.65 4.80 1.56
CA ASN A 268 -24.07 3.47 1.81
C ASN A 268 -23.13 3.43 3.03
N GLY A 269 -23.03 4.51 3.79
CA GLY A 269 -22.17 4.57 4.97
C GLY A 269 -20.67 4.68 4.66
N VAL A 270 -20.31 5.21 3.48
CA VAL A 270 -18.91 5.44 3.07
C VAL A 270 -18.61 6.93 3.09
N ILE A 271 -17.58 7.34 3.84
CA ILE A 271 -17.04 8.71 3.80
C ILE A 271 -16.19 8.85 2.53
N LEU A 272 -16.80 9.40 1.47
CA LEU A 272 -16.18 9.52 0.15
C LEU A 272 -15.02 10.53 0.10
N ASN A 273 -15.09 11.58 0.90
CA ASN A 273 -14.04 12.58 1.06
C ASN A 273 -13.75 12.78 2.56
N PRO A 274 -12.73 12.09 3.12
CA PRO A 274 -12.36 12.24 4.52
C PRO A 274 -11.89 13.67 4.88
N ALA A 275 -11.26 14.39 3.95
CA ALA A 275 -10.75 15.74 4.19
C ALA A 275 -11.88 16.77 4.38
N ALA A 276 -13.05 16.53 3.79
CA ALA A 276 -14.26 17.33 4.01
C ALA A 276 -15.04 16.96 5.29
N CYS A 277 -14.69 15.86 5.99
CA CYS A 277 -15.43 15.41 7.16
C CYS A 277 -15.02 16.16 8.44
N THR A 278 -15.85 17.12 8.86
CA THR A 278 -15.62 17.96 10.05
C THR A 278 -16.33 17.46 11.31
N PHE A 279 -16.74 16.18 11.36
CA PHE A 279 -17.42 15.62 12.54
C PHE A 279 -16.52 15.67 13.78
N SER A 280 -17.06 16.19 14.89
CA SER A 280 -16.35 16.37 16.15
C SER A 280 -16.83 15.37 17.21
N PRO A 281 -15.94 14.65 17.90
CA PRO A 281 -16.31 13.68 18.93
C PRO A 281 -16.98 14.32 20.16
N VAL A 282 -16.96 15.65 20.30
CA VAL A 282 -17.71 16.38 21.35
C VAL A 282 -19.21 16.09 21.28
N ALA A 283 -19.76 15.85 20.08
CA ALA A 283 -21.15 15.46 19.89
C ALA A 283 -21.51 14.10 20.56
N LEU A 284 -20.52 13.27 20.86
CA LEU A 284 -20.68 11.97 21.50
C LEU A 284 -20.46 12.00 23.01
N GLN A 285 -20.14 13.16 23.59
CA GLN A 285 -19.90 13.25 25.03
C GLN A 285 -21.17 12.89 25.81
N CYS A 286 -21.05 12.12 26.88
CA CYS A 286 -22.20 11.77 27.73
C CYS A 286 -22.92 13.02 28.24
N GLY A 287 -24.24 13.08 28.01
CA GLY A 287 -25.08 14.26 28.29
C GLY A 287 -25.24 15.24 27.13
N ALA A 288 -24.50 15.10 26.03
CA ALA A 288 -24.75 15.87 24.80
C ALA A 288 -26.04 15.41 24.11
N SER A 289 -26.70 16.31 23.39
CA SER A 289 -27.93 16.00 22.66
C SER A 289 -27.65 15.01 21.53
N GLY A 290 -28.38 13.89 21.50
CA GLY A 290 -28.18 12.80 20.53
C GLY A 290 -27.04 11.83 20.84
N ALA A 291 -26.25 12.03 21.90
CA ALA A 291 -25.20 11.09 22.29
C ALA A 291 -25.81 9.73 22.73
N PRO A 292 -25.38 8.58 22.15
CA PRO A 292 -25.96 7.28 22.49
C PRO A 292 -25.65 6.90 23.95
N ALA A 293 -26.68 6.71 24.79
CA ALA A 293 -26.48 6.52 26.24
C ALA A 293 -25.59 5.31 26.63
N ALA A 294 -25.50 4.28 25.79
CA ALA A 294 -24.70 3.08 26.03
C ALA A 294 -23.24 3.19 25.55
N THR A 295 -22.93 4.12 24.62
CA THR A 295 -21.61 4.25 23.98
C THR A 295 -21.11 5.70 23.91
N CYS A 296 -21.74 6.61 24.65
CA CYS A 296 -21.26 7.98 24.80
C CYS A 296 -19.86 8.00 25.44
N LEU A 297 -19.12 9.07 25.16
CA LEU A 297 -17.73 9.23 25.59
C LEU A 297 -17.67 10.05 26.88
N SER A 298 -16.80 9.65 27.80
CA SER A 298 -16.39 10.54 28.90
C SER A 298 -15.59 11.74 28.35
N PRO A 299 -15.46 12.87 29.07
CA PRO A 299 -14.64 14.00 28.62
C PRO A 299 -13.19 13.62 28.30
N ALA A 300 -12.60 12.67 29.06
CA ALA A 300 -11.26 12.15 28.80
C ALA A 300 -11.21 11.29 27.52
N GLN A 301 -12.25 10.48 27.26
CA GLN A 301 -12.37 9.70 26.03
C GLN A 301 -12.55 10.61 24.81
N VAL A 302 -13.33 11.70 24.89
CA VAL A 302 -13.42 12.72 23.83
C VAL A 302 -12.04 13.30 23.51
N GLN A 303 -11.26 13.66 24.52
CA GLN A 303 -9.88 14.17 24.32
C GLN A 303 -8.94 13.13 23.70
N THR A 304 -9.11 11.84 24.00
CA THR A 304 -8.38 10.75 23.34
C THR A 304 -8.73 10.66 21.86
N VAL A 305 -10.02 10.70 21.49
CA VAL A 305 -10.44 10.70 20.08
C VAL A 305 -9.92 11.95 19.34
N GLN A 306 -10.01 13.13 19.97
CA GLN A 306 -9.50 14.38 19.39
C GLN A 306 -7.98 14.31 19.13
N ARG A 307 -7.19 13.79 20.08
CA ARG A 307 -5.74 13.64 19.91
C ARG A 307 -5.36 12.67 18.80
N LEU A 308 -6.10 11.57 18.63
CA LEU A 308 -5.83 10.58 17.59
C LEU A 308 -6.09 11.13 16.18
N LEU A 309 -7.13 11.95 16.02
CA LEU A 309 -7.47 12.61 14.74
C LEU A 309 -6.64 13.88 14.48
N ALA A 310 -6.01 14.45 15.50
CA ALA A 310 -5.20 15.65 15.40
C ALA A 310 -3.75 15.33 14.94
N PRO A 311 -3.04 16.32 14.35
CA PRO A 311 -1.62 16.19 14.11
C PRO A 311 -0.81 16.09 15.42
N LEU A 312 0.26 15.30 15.41
CA LEU A 312 1.23 15.21 16.51
C LEU A 312 2.45 16.08 16.19
N SER A 313 2.86 16.89 17.17
CA SER A 313 4.03 17.76 17.09
C SER A 313 4.91 17.65 18.34
N THR A 314 6.17 18.06 18.21
CA THR A 314 7.07 18.30 19.35
C THR A 314 6.58 19.49 20.20
N SER A 315 7.11 19.66 21.41
CA SER A 315 6.86 20.87 22.21
C SER A 315 7.40 22.16 21.57
N SER A 316 8.36 22.06 20.66
CA SER A 316 8.85 23.17 19.82
C SER A 316 7.94 23.49 18.62
N GLY A 317 6.86 22.74 18.40
CA GLY A 317 5.90 22.95 17.32
C GLY A 317 6.29 22.32 15.97
N GLN A 318 7.33 21.48 15.92
CA GLN A 318 7.65 20.70 14.72
C GLN A 318 6.58 19.63 14.51
N LEU A 319 5.86 19.71 13.39
CA LEU A 319 4.93 18.67 12.96
C LEU A 319 5.69 17.35 12.72
N LEU A 320 5.32 16.32 13.48
CA LEU A 320 5.82 14.95 13.28
C LEU A 320 4.87 14.14 12.43
N PHE A 321 3.58 14.10 12.78
CA PHE A 321 2.60 13.20 12.18
C PHE A 321 1.28 13.93 11.88
N ALA A 322 0.62 13.63 10.77
CA ALA A 322 -0.53 14.35 10.24
C ALA A 322 -1.85 14.08 10.98
N GLY A 323 -1.90 13.09 11.87
CA GLY A 323 -3.12 12.56 12.49
C GLY A 323 -3.87 11.60 11.57
N TYR A 324 -4.95 10.97 12.04
CA TYR A 324 -5.73 10.02 11.24
C TYR A 324 -6.97 10.64 10.58
N ASN A 325 -7.56 9.93 9.61
CA ASN A 325 -8.95 10.13 9.19
C ASN A 325 -9.90 9.49 10.22
N TRP A 326 -11.22 9.72 10.08
CA TRP A 326 -12.21 8.93 10.81
C TRP A 326 -12.18 7.46 10.35
N ALA A 327 -11.99 6.55 11.30
CA ALA A 327 -11.88 5.10 11.12
C ALA A 327 -12.45 4.37 12.35
N ASP A 328 -12.71 3.06 12.24
CA ASP A 328 -13.01 2.23 13.42
C ASP A 328 -11.73 1.76 14.12
N PHE A 329 -11.24 2.62 15.01
CA PHE A 329 -10.09 2.33 15.88
C PHE A 329 -10.35 1.25 16.95
N GLY A 330 -11.57 0.72 17.06
CA GLY A 330 -11.93 -0.40 17.92
C GLY A 330 -11.74 -1.77 17.26
N SER A 331 -11.50 -1.79 15.95
CA SER A 331 -11.25 -2.99 15.13
C SER A 331 -9.91 -3.67 15.45
N MET A 332 -9.67 -4.86 14.85
CA MET A 332 -8.46 -5.66 15.12
C MET A 332 -7.14 -4.93 14.80
N PHE A 333 -7.16 -3.99 13.86
CA PHE A 333 -6.00 -3.18 13.46
C PHE A 333 -6.03 -1.77 14.09
N GLY A 334 -6.94 -1.49 15.02
CA GLY A 334 -7.01 -0.21 15.72
C GLY A 334 -6.08 -0.10 16.94
N VAL A 335 -6.48 0.71 17.93
CA VAL A 335 -5.63 1.07 19.08
C VAL A 335 -5.16 -0.12 19.93
N GLY A 336 -5.82 -1.28 19.83
CA GLY A 336 -5.37 -2.52 20.47
C GLY A 336 -4.04 -3.05 19.93
N ALA A 337 -3.71 -2.77 18.67
CA ALA A 337 -2.46 -3.20 18.03
C ALA A 337 -1.29 -2.25 18.30
N TYR A 338 -1.55 -0.99 18.67
CA TYR A 338 -0.55 0.08 18.72
C TYR A 338 0.58 -0.17 19.73
N GLY A 339 0.26 -0.77 20.89
CA GLY A 339 1.27 -1.12 21.89
C GLY A 339 2.17 -2.27 21.41
N GLY A 340 1.64 -3.25 20.68
CA GLY A 340 2.43 -4.35 20.13
C GLY A 340 3.31 -3.91 18.96
N LEU A 341 2.73 -3.20 17.99
CA LEU A 341 3.45 -2.73 16.80
C LEU A 341 4.40 -1.57 17.11
N GLY A 342 3.89 -0.49 17.71
CA GLY A 342 4.72 0.65 18.10
C GLY A 342 5.80 0.27 19.12
N GLY A 343 5.49 -0.61 20.07
CA GLY A 343 6.47 -1.18 21.00
C GLY A 343 7.52 -2.05 20.31
N GLY A 344 7.11 -2.94 19.40
CA GLY A 344 8.03 -3.77 18.63
C GLY A 344 8.97 -2.96 17.74
N PHE A 345 8.46 -1.98 17.00
CA PHE A 345 9.29 -1.10 16.18
C PHE A 345 10.22 -0.21 17.01
N ALA A 346 9.78 0.29 18.18
CA ALA A 346 10.68 1.00 19.08
C ALA A 346 11.75 0.09 19.67
N ALA A 347 11.41 -1.15 20.05
CA ALA A 347 12.37 -2.14 20.52
C ALA A 347 13.44 -2.45 19.46
N ILE A 348 13.02 -2.64 18.19
CA ILE A 348 13.87 -2.85 17.02
C ILE A 348 14.78 -1.64 16.79
N GLY A 349 14.22 -0.43 16.77
CA GLY A 349 14.96 0.80 16.53
C GLY A 349 15.99 1.12 17.61
N THR A 350 15.64 0.96 18.89
CA THR A 350 16.55 1.31 20.01
C THR A 350 17.35 0.13 20.57
N GLY A 351 17.12 -1.10 20.08
CA GLY A 351 17.70 -2.32 20.65
C GLY A 351 17.30 -2.60 22.11
N ASN A 352 16.17 -2.05 22.59
CA ASN A 352 15.74 -2.20 23.99
C ASN A 352 14.40 -2.97 24.11
N VAL A 353 14.48 -4.15 24.72
CA VAL A 353 13.34 -5.06 24.98
C VAL A 353 12.26 -4.45 25.89
N GLU A 354 12.58 -3.43 26.69
CA GLU A 354 11.63 -2.75 27.60
C GLU A 354 10.50 -2.02 26.86
N TRP A 355 10.66 -1.76 25.55
CA TRP A 355 9.60 -1.28 24.68
C TRP A 355 8.55 -2.35 24.33
N LEU A 356 8.84 -3.64 24.49
CA LEU A 356 7.88 -4.73 24.23
C LEU A 356 6.82 -4.88 25.33
N PHE A 357 7.06 -4.32 26.52
CA PHE A 357 6.12 -4.43 27.64
C PHE A 357 5.04 -3.35 27.54
N PRO A 358 3.75 -3.70 27.73
CA PRO A 358 2.67 -2.72 27.73
C PRO A 358 2.81 -1.74 28.90
N PRO A 359 2.22 -0.53 28.82
CA PRO A 359 2.42 0.53 29.81
C PRO A 359 1.93 0.20 31.23
N THR A 360 1.15 -0.87 31.39
CA THR A 360 0.69 -1.38 32.70
C THR A 360 1.74 -2.21 33.44
N VAL A 361 2.87 -2.55 32.80
CA VAL A 361 3.97 -3.34 33.39
C VAL A 361 5.05 -2.43 33.97
N PRO A 362 5.45 -2.60 35.25
CA PRO A 362 6.56 -1.86 35.84
C PRO A 362 7.85 -2.04 35.03
N GLY A 363 8.53 -0.94 34.71
CA GLY A 363 9.73 -0.94 33.87
C GLY A 363 9.47 -0.82 32.36
N SER A 364 8.20 -0.82 31.91
CA SER A 364 7.87 -0.54 30.50
C SER A 364 8.36 0.85 30.08
N LEU A 365 9.01 0.94 28.92
CA LEU A 365 9.31 2.23 28.28
C LEU A 365 8.07 2.84 27.61
N GLN A 366 7.05 2.04 27.23
CA GLN A 366 5.78 2.57 26.71
C GLN A 366 5.07 3.45 27.74
N ALA A 367 5.12 3.07 29.02
CA ALA A 367 4.55 3.87 30.12
C ALA A 367 5.18 5.28 30.23
N ASN A 368 6.43 5.41 29.80
CA ASN A 368 7.25 6.61 29.92
C ASN A 368 7.48 7.30 28.56
N PHE A 369 6.75 6.90 27.50
CA PHE A 369 6.93 7.47 26.17
C PHE A 369 6.67 8.98 26.17
N ASN A 370 7.66 9.73 25.73
CA ASN A 370 7.61 11.19 25.62
C ASN A 370 8.00 11.59 24.18
N VAL A 371 7.22 12.46 23.55
CA VAL A 371 7.43 12.83 22.14
C VAL A 371 8.79 13.49 21.93
N ASP A 372 9.23 14.41 22.80
CA ASP A 372 10.49 15.13 22.59
C ASP A 372 11.73 14.28 22.94
N ALA A 373 11.61 13.34 23.88
CA ALA A 373 12.73 12.50 24.34
C ALA A 373 12.84 11.14 23.63
N SER A 374 11.72 10.47 23.37
CA SER A 374 11.70 9.09 22.84
C SER A 374 11.76 9.04 21.31
N TYR A 375 11.02 9.90 20.61
CA TYR A 375 10.95 9.88 19.14
C TYR A 375 12.33 10.05 18.46
N PRO A 376 13.21 10.99 18.85
CA PRO A 376 14.50 11.15 18.18
C PRO A 376 15.37 9.89 18.25
N ILE A 377 15.30 9.15 19.35
CA ILE A 377 16.06 7.91 19.57
C ILE A 377 15.49 6.78 18.70
N ILE A 378 14.16 6.62 18.69
CA ILE A 378 13.45 5.61 17.89
C ILE A 378 13.67 5.86 16.39
N ALA A 379 13.47 7.09 15.93
CA ALA A 379 13.59 7.46 14.51
C ALA A 379 15.03 7.32 14.01
N ALA A 380 16.02 7.83 14.75
CA ALA A 380 17.43 7.64 14.39
C ALA A 380 17.82 6.15 14.40
N GLY A 381 17.28 5.37 15.34
CA GLY A 381 17.46 3.92 15.41
C GLY A 381 16.96 3.19 14.16
N LEU A 382 15.68 3.38 13.81
CA LEU A 382 15.05 2.80 12.62
C LEU A 382 15.74 3.23 11.31
N GLN A 383 16.21 4.46 11.24
CA GLN A 383 17.01 4.96 10.11
C GLN A 383 18.39 4.29 10.05
N ASN A 384 19.09 4.16 11.17
CA ASN A 384 20.45 3.58 11.24
C ASN A 384 20.49 2.10 10.85
N ILE A 385 19.45 1.32 11.17
CA ILE A 385 19.33 -0.08 10.73
C ILE A 385 18.84 -0.22 9.28
N GLY A 386 18.43 0.88 8.64
CA GLY A 386 17.92 0.90 7.26
C GLY A 386 16.47 0.40 7.09
N ALA A 387 15.68 0.40 8.17
CA ALA A 387 14.27 -0.02 8.13
C ALA A 387 13.34 1.11 7.66
N ASP A 388 13.66 2.37 7.99
CA ASP A 388 12.87 3.57 7.64
C ASP A 388 13.30 4.17 6.28
N HIS A 389 12.45 5.04 5.73
CA HIS A 389 12.52 5.50 4.35
C HIS A 389 13.41 6.73 4.11
N HIS A 390 14.17 6.69 3.02
CA HIS A 390 14.90 7.83 2.49
C HIS A 390 14.16 8.43 1.27
N LEU A 391 13.19 9.31 1.54
CA LEU A 391 12.30 9.90 0.52
C LEU A 391 13.03 10.44 -0.74
N PRO A 392 14.20 11.10 -0.65
CA PRO A 392 14.94 11.53 -1.85
C PRO A 392 15.45 10.39 -2.74
N ALA A 393 15.72 9.20 -2.18
CA ALA A 393 16.10 8.03 -2.96
C ALA A 393 14.88 7.36 -3.62
N ILE A 394 13.72 7.38 -2.97
CA ILE A 394 12.46 6.98 -3.60
C ILE A 394 12.11 7.93 -4.75
N ALA A 395 12.38 9.23 -4.61
CA ALA A 395 12.24 10.19 -5.71
C ALA A 395 13.20 9.89 -6.89
N GLN A 396 14.40 9.34 -6.62
CA GLN A 396 15.33 8.90 -7.67
C GLN A 396 14.79 7.71 -8.49
N TYR A 397 14.01 6.81 -7.89
CA TYR A 397 13.30 5.75 -8.62
C TYR A 397 12.38 6.35 -9.72
N LEU A 398 11.57 7.35 -9.36
CA LEU A 398 10.70 8.04 -10.30
C LEU A 398 11.49 8.81 -11.37
N MET A 399 12.59 9.48 -10.98
CA MET A 399 13.49 10.19 -11.90
C MET A 399 14.22 9.25 -12.88
N ALA A 400 14.40 7.98 -12.53
CA ALA A 400 14.89 6.94 -13.44
C ALA A 400 13.82 6.45 -14.45
N GLY A 401 12.64 7.05 -14.48
CA GLY A 401 11.54 6.71 -15.39
C GLY A 401 10.67 5.55 -14.93
N LYS A 402 10.95 4.98 -13.76
CA LYS A 402 10.23 3.83 -13.19
C LYS A 402 8.88 4.25 -12.61
N LYS A 403 7.90 3.34 -12.62
CA LYS A 403 6.49 3.65 -12.34
C LYS A 403 6.08 3.21 -10.94
N MET A 404 5.24 4.00 -10.27
CA MET A 404 4.79 3.70 -8.91
C MET A 404 3.29 3.96 -8.73
N ILE A 405 2.57 2.97 -8.21
CA ILE A 405 1.21 3.13 -7.71
C ILE A 405 1.30 3.06 -6.19
N SER A 406 0.88 4.12 -5.53
CA SER A 406 0.73 4.20 -4.09
C SER A 406 -0.76 4.20 -3.75
N PHE A 407 -1.16 3.56 -2.65
CA PHE A 407 -2.55 3.63 -2.18
C PHE A 407 -2.64 3.57 -0.65
N ASN A 408 -3.78 4.01 -0.10
CA ASN A 408 -4.11 3.78 1.30
C ASN A 408 -5.62 3.67 1.48
N GLY A 409 -6.06 2.75 2.33
CA GLY A 409 -7.44 2.71 2.80
C GLY A 409 -7.80 4.01 3.52
N ALA A 410 -8.83 4.72 3.06
CA ALA A 410 -9.13 6.06 3.55
C ALA A 410 -9.63 6.08 5.02
N ALA A 411 -10.08 4.95 5.53
CA ALA A 411 -10.51 4.70 6.90
C ALA A 411 -9.60 3.66 7.59
N ASP A 412 -8.32 3.63 7.25
CA ASP A 412 -7.29 2.83 7.91
C ASP A 412 -7.13 3.28 9.40
N PRO A 413 -7.37 2.40 10.38
CA PRO A 413 -7.22 2.69 11.79
C PRO A 413 -5.80 2.41 12.33
N LEU A 414 -4.90 1.82 11.52
CA LEU A 414 -3.56 1.41 11.92
C LEU A 414 -2.47 2.36 11.42
N ILE A 415 -2.50 2.67 10.13
CA ILE A 415 -1.53 3.53 9.45
C ILE A 415 -2.25 4.78 8.96
N SER A 416 -1.69 5.97 9.16
CA SER A 416 -2.39 7.20 8.76
C SER A 416 -2.39 7.40 7.25
N PRO A 417 -3.57 7.47 6.60
CA PRO A 417 -3.67 7.82 5.19
C PRO A 417 -3.26 9.27 4.93
N ARG A 418 -3.39 10.13 5.94
CA ARG A 418 -3.00 11.55 5.87
C ARG A 418 -1.49 11.71 5.89
N ASP A 419 -0.77 10.86 6.63
CA ASP A 419 0.69 10.90 6.70
C ASP A 419 1.32 10.26 5.46
N HIS A 420 0.81 9.10 5.03
CA HIS A 420 1.18 8.49 3.75
C HIS A 420 1.04 9.49 2.60
N LEU A 421 -0.12 10.16 2.46
CA LEU A 421 -0.34 11.17 1.43
C LEU A 421 0.62 12.38 1.56
N ARG A 422 0.95 12.82 2.79
CA ARG A 422 1.90 13.92 3.04
C ARG A 422 3.30 13.56 2.55
N ASN A 423 3.75 12.35 2.83
CA ASN A 423 5.12 11.91 2.54
C ASN A 423 5.25 11.49 1.06
N TRP A 424 4.21 10.88 0.47
CA TRP A 424 4.11 10.64 -0.97
C TRP A 424 4.17 11.94 -1.78
N LYS A 425 3.42 12.99 -1.37
CA LYS A 425 3.50 14.32 -1.98
C LYS A 425 4.93 14.88 -1.95
N THR A 426 5.66 14.63 -0.86
CA THR A 426 7.06 15.05 -0.72
C THR A 426 7.96 14.32 -1.74
N VAL A 427 7.79 13.00 -1.92
CA VAL A 427 8.50 12.22 -2.96
C VAL A 427 8.19 12.75 -4.37
N VAL A 428 6.92 12.99 -4.68
CA VAL A 428 6.49 13.54 -5.99
C VAL A 428 7.06 14.94 -6.22
N GLN A 429 7.09 15.80 -5.20
CA GLN A 429 7.69 17.12 -5.29
C GLN A 429 9.21 17.05 -5.52
N LEU A 430 9.92 16.16 -4.81
CA LEU A 430 11.36 15.92 -4.98
C LEU A 430 11.70 15.37 -6.38
N ALA A 431 10.81 14.58 -6.98
CA ALA A 431 10.99 14.04 -8.33
C ALA A 431 10.67 15.06 -9.46
N GLY A 432 10.09 16.21 -9.14
CA GLY A 432 9.74 17.26 -10.11
C GLY A 432 8.83 16.73 -11.22
N PHE A 433 9.18 16.95 -12.49
CA PHE A 433 8.42 16.43 -13.64
C PHE A 433 8.28 14.90 -13.63
N ALA A 434 9.26 14.17 -13.07
CA ALA A 434 9.22 12.73 -12.97
C ALA A 434 8.21 12.23 -11.90
N GLY A 435 7.68 13.12 -11.05
CA GLY A 435 6.52 12.83 -10.20
C GLY A 435 5.28 12.39 -11.00
N SER A 436 5.22 12.69 -12.30
CA SER A 436 4.21 12.15 -13.22
C SER A 436 4.26 10.61 -13.39
N ASN A 437 5.36 9.95 -13.01
CA ASN A 437 5.51 8.49 -12.93
C ASN A 437 4.93 7.87 -11.65
N ALA A 438 4.33 8.67 -10.77
CA ALA A 438 3.61 8.19 -9.58
C ALA A 438 2.10 8.45 -9.66
N ARG A 439 1.29 7.57 -9.06
CA ARG A 439 -0.13 7.81 -8.73
C ARG A 439 -0.37 7.49 -7.26
N PHE A 440 -1.33 8.18 -6.66
CA PHE A 440 -1.83 7.88 -5.31
C PHE A 440 -3.34 7.65 -5.38
N TYR A 441 -3.83 6.62 -4.71
CA TYR A 441 -5.25 6.30 -4.58
C TYR A 441 -5.65 6.29 -3.10
N LEU A 442 -6.73 6.99 -2.75
CA LEU A 442 -7.21 7.08 -1.36
C LEU A 442 -8.57 6.40 -1.29
N GLU A 443 -8.58 5.12 -0.91
CA GLU A 443 -9.70 4.20 -1.15
C GLU A 443 -10.85 4.42 -0.16
N PRO A 444 -12.00 4.99 -0.56
CA PRO A 444 -12.94 5.53 0.41
C PRO A 444 -13.63 4.48 1.29
N GLY A 445 -13.47 4.63 2.61
CA GLY A 445 -14.05 3.73 3.61
C GLY A 445 -13.36 2.36 3.73
N VAL A 446 -12.26 2.12 3.03
CA VAL A 446 -11.42 0.92 3.21
C VAL A 446 -10.63 1.03 4.51
N GLY A 447 -10.50 -0.09 5.22
CA GLY A 447 -9.72 -0.21 6.44
C GLY A 447 -8.21 -0.33 6.17
N HIS A 448 -7.47 -0.98 7.09
CA HIS A 448 -6.07 -1.32 6.84
C HIS A 448 -5.99 -2.50 5.86
N VAL A 449 -5.43 -2.32 4.67
CA VAL A 449 -5.26 -3.32 3.58
C VAL A 449 -6.55 -3.84 2.94
N LEU A 450 -7.64 -3.98 3.70
CA LEU A 450 -8.93 -4.51 3.25
C LEU A 450 -10.04 -4.18 4.24
N GLY A 451 -11.27 -4.56 3.89
CA GLY A 451 -12.44 -4.41 4.74
C GLY A 451 -12.88 -2.95 4.94
N GLY A 452 -13.44 -2.66 6.10
CA GLY A 452 -14.14 -1.38 6.34
C GLY A 452 -15.49 -1.31 5.62
N ASN A 453 -16.04 -0.10 5.51
CA ASN A 453 -17.36 0.15 4.91
C ASN A 453 -17.30 0.24 3.38
N GLY A 454 -16.16 0.63 2.83
CA GLY A 454 -15.95 0.78 1.39
C GLY A 454 -15.87 -0.55 0.63
N PRO A 455 -15.95 -0.52 -0.70
CA PRO A 455 -15.36 -1.56 -1.53
C PRO A 455 -13.83 -1.53 -1.40
N ASP A 456 -13.16 -2.68 -1.46
CA ASP A 456 -11.81 -2.90 -0.91
C ASP A 456 -10.88 -3.71 -1.83
N GLN A 457 -11.14 -3.71 -3.15
CA GLN A 457 -10.35 -4.44 -4.15
C GLN A 457 -10.22 -3.63 -5.45
N THR A 458 -8.98 -3.37 -5.88
CA THR A 458 -8.64 -2.73 -7.17
C THR A 458 -7.59 -3.55 -7.93
N ASP A 459 -7.66 -3.61 -9.27
CA ASP A 459 -6.63 -4.28 -10.10
C ASP A 459 -5.41 -3.38 -10.35
N TYR A 460 -4.67 -3.05 -9.28
CA TYR A 460 -3.44 -2.28 -9.39
C TYR A 460 -2.35 -3.01 -10.19
N LEU A 461 -2.33 -4.35 -10.20
CA LEU A 461 -1.37 -5.12 -10.99
C LEU A 461 -1.62 -4.99 -12.49
N GLY A 462 -2.88 -5.06 -12.93
CA GLY A 462 -3.27 -4.80 -14.32
C GLY A 462 -2.94 -3.37 -14.74
N ALA A 463 -3.26 -2.40 -13.88
CA ALA A 463 -2.90 -0.99 -14.08
C ALA A 463 -1.37 -0.78 -14.21
N MET A 464 -0.57 -1.41 -13.35
CA MET A 464 0.89 -1.30 -13.39
C MET A 464 1.49 -1.94 -14.64
N ILE A 465 1.00 -3.11 -15.06
CA ILE A 465 1.42 -3.76 -16.31
C ILE A 465 1.08 -2.87 -17.52
N ALA A 466 -0.13 -2.29 -17.55
CA ALA A 466 -0.53 -1.35 -18.60
C ALA A 466 0.42 -0.14 -18.68
N TRP A 467 0.84 0.37 -17.53
CA TRP A 467 1.70 1.55 -17.45
C TRP A 467 3.17 1.26 -17.81
N VAL A 468 3.74 0.17 -17.30
CA VAL A 468 5.15 -0.17 -17.55
C VAL A 468 5.40 -0.65 -18.97
N GLU A 469 4.48 -1.43 -19.54
CA GLU A 469 4.71 -2.12 -20.82
C GLU A 469 4.19 -1.35 -22.04
N TYR A 470 3.19 -0.48 -21.83
CA TYR A 470 2.49 0.23 -22.91
C TYR A 470 2.42 1.76 -22.70
N ASP A 471 3.04 2.28 -21.64
CA ASP A 471 3.01 3.70 -21.21
C ASP A 471 1.58 4.27 -21.08
N ILE A 472 0.64 3.43 -20.62
CA ILE A 472 -0.74 3.82 -20.30
C ILE A 472 -0.82 4.12 -18.79
N PRO A 473 -0.65 5.38 -18.35
CA PRO A 473 -0.77 5.72 -16.93
C PRO A 473 -2.19 5.45 -16.44
N PRO A 474 -2.36 4.91 -15.22
CA PRO A 474 -3.69 4.68 -14.69
C PRO A 474 -4.36 6.01 -14.33
N GLY A 475 -5.63 6.10 -14.71
CA GLY A 475 -6.55 7.19 -14.40
C GLY A 475 -7.51 6.75 -13.30
N GLN A 476 -8.81 6.91 -13.53
CA GLN A 476 -9.85 6.30 -12.71
C GLN A 476 -9.80 4.77 -12.85
N LEU A 477 -9.64 4.05 -11.74
CA LEU A 477 -9.76 2.59 -11.67
C LEU A 477 -11.13 2.20 -11.09
N LEU A 478 -11.36 0.90 -10.86
CA LEU A 478 -12.59 0.39 -10.28
C LEU A 478 -12.27 -0.30 -8.94
N LEU A 479 -12.81 0.26 -7.85
CA LEU A 479 -12.76 -0.30 -6.51
C LEU A 479 -14.04 -1.12 -6.29
N VAL A 480 -13.92 -2.42 -5.96
CA VAL A 480 -15.07 -3.33 -5.79
C VAL A 480 -15.05 -4.06 -4.44
N LYS A 481 -16.23 -4.46 -3.96
CA LYS A 481 -16.39 -5.38 -2.82
C LYS A 481 -16.96 -6.70 -3.29
N PHE A 482 -16.42 -7.82 -2.83
CA PHE A 482 -16.97 -9.15 -3.10
C PHE A 482 -17.71 -9.71 -1.89
N ASP A 483 -18.75 -10.50 -2.12
CA ASP A 483 -19.27 -11.43 -1.11
C ASP A 483 -18.42 -12.71 -1.03
N THR A 484 -18.77 -13.62 -0.11
CA THR A 484 -18.09 -14.91 0.06
C THR A 484 -18.24 -15.86 -1.14
N ASN A 485 -19.07 -15.53 -2.12
CA ASN A 485 -19.25 -16.29 -3.36
C ASN A 485 -18.50 -15.65 -4.55
N GLY A 486 -17.77 -14.55 -4.33
CA GLY A 486 -17.07 -13.81 -5.38
C GLY A 486 -17.97 -12.91 -6.24
N LYS A 487 -19.20 -12.62 -5.80
CA LYS A 487 -20.09 -11.66 -6.48
C LYS A 487 -19.80 -10.23 -5.99
N VAL A 488 -19.73 -9.27 -6.91
CA VAL A 488 -19.64 -7.84 -6.57
C VAL A 488 -20.90 -7.40 -5.81
N THR A 489 -20.73 -6.82 -4.62
CA THR A 489 -21.80 -6.29 -3.77
C THR A 489 -21.86 -4.76 -3.75
N SER A 490 -20.72 -4.11 -3.85
CA SER A 490 -20.62 -2.66 -4.06
C SER A 490 -19.38 -2.30 -4.89
N SER A 491 -19.38 -1.11 -5.46
CA SER A 491 -18.29 -0.57 -6.26
C SER A 491 -18.28 0.96 -6.22
N LEU A 492 -17.08 1.53 -6.29
CA LEU A 492 -16.84 2.97 -6.44
C LEU A 492 -15.79 3.19 -7.53
N PRO A 493 -15.78 4.37 -8.17
CA PRO A 493 -14.62 4.75 -8.96
C PRO A 493 -13.44 4.95 -7.99
N ASP A 494 -12.31 4.32 -8.31
CA ASP A 494 -11.07 4.58 -7.59
C ASP A 494 -10.39 5.80 -8.23
N CYS A 495 -10.38 6.90 -7.50
CA CYS A 495 -9.99 8.20 -8.04
C CYS A 495 -8.51 8.49 -7.77
N PRO A 496 -7.70 8.80 -8.80
CA PRO A 496 -6.33 9.24 -8.58
C PRO A 496 -6.33 10.59 -7.87
N TYR A 497 -5.54 10.72 -6.81
CA TYR A 497 -5.41 11.95 -6.04
C TYR A 497 -5.03 13.15 -6.96
N PRO A 498 -5.65 14.34 -6.84
CA PRO A 498 -6.52 14.82 -5.74
C PRO A 498 -8.02 14.61 -5.95
N PHE A 499 -8.44 13.74 -6.87
CA PHE A 499 -9.86 13.52 -7.13
C PHE A 499 -10.49 12.55 -6.12
N VAL A 500 -11.77 12.72 -5.83
CA VAL A 500 -12.59 11.87 -4.95
C VAL A 500 -13.91 11.49 -5.63
N PRO A 501 -14.56 10.37 -5.26
CA PRO A 501 -15.86 10.01 -5.82
C PRO A 501 -16.97 10.97 -5.38
N HIS A 502 -17.72 11.49 -6.35
CA HIS A 502 -18.90 12.31 -6.12
C HIS A 502 -20.13 11.66 -6.75
N TYR A 503 -21.15 11.40 -5.93
CA TYR A 503 -22.41 10.78 -6.36
C TYR A 503 -23.21 11.74 -7.26
N LEU A 504 -23.72 11.25 -8.39
CA LEU A 504 -24.43 12.05 -9.38
C LEU A 504 -25.84 12.49 -8.95
N GLY A 505 -26.32 12.05 -7.77
CA GLY A 505 -27.67 12.31 -7.28
C GLY A 505 -28.73 11.32 -7.81
N ALA A 506 -28.34 10.40 -8.70
CA ALA A 506 -29.19 9.35 -9.25
C ALA A 506 -28.37 8.09 -9.56
N GLY A 507 -29.05 6.95 -9.66
CA GLY A 507 -28.44 5.63 -9.86
C GLY A 507 -28.36 4.79 -8.58
N ASP A 508 -27.84 3.57 -8.68
CA ASP A 508 -27.56 2.75 -7.50
C ASP A 508 -26.28 3.27 -6.83
N VAL A 509 -26.39 3.65 -5.56
CA VAL A 509 -25.26 4.09 -4.72
C VAL A 509 -24.19 3.00 -4.57
N ASN A 510 -24.51 1.72 -4.80
CA ASN A 510 -23.53 0.62 -4.80
C ASN A 510 -22.83 0.42 -6.15
N ALA A 511 -23.18 1.19 -7.19
CA ALA A 511 -22.61 1.08 -8.52
C ALA A 511 -21.67 2.26 -8.83
N ALA A 512 -20.43 1.98 -9.19
CA ALA A 512 -19.43 2.99 -9.55
C ALA A 512 -19.89 3.92 -10.71
N SER A 513 -20.77 3.44 -11.58
CA SER A 513 -21.39 4.21 -12.67
C SER A 513 -22.31 5.35 -12.20
N SER A 514 -22.72 5.37 -10.93
CA SER A 514 -23.49 6.46 -10.33
C SER A 514 -22.61 7.60 -9.76
N TYR A 515 -21.30 7.54 -10.01
CA TYR A 515 -20.30 8.46 -9.48
C TYR A 515 -19.38 9.01 -10.57
N ILE A 516 -18.79 10.16 -10.31
CA ILE A 516 -17.68 10.73 -11.09
C ILE A 516 -16.55 11.16 -10.16
N CYS A 517 -15.30 11.05 -10.61
CA CYS A 517 -14.17 11.64 -9.90
C CYS A 517 -14.16 13.17 -10.07
N VAL A 518 -14.22 13.92 -8.98
CA VAL A 518 -14.14 15.39 -8.94
C VAL A 518 -13.03 15.85 -8.01
N PRO A 519 -12.46 17.06 -8.14
CA PRO A 519 -11.50 17.59 -7.17
C PRO A 519 -12.08 17.56 -5.75
N GLY A 520 -11.33 16.98 -4.79
CA GLY A 520 -11.74 16.84 -3.39
C GLY A 520 -11.35 17.99 -2.47
#